data_AF-A0A9P5Z361-F1
#
_entry.id   AF-A0A9P5Z361-F1
#
_cell.length_a   1.000
_cell.length_b   1.000
_cell.length_c   1.000
_cell.angle_alpha   90.00
_cell.angle_beta   90.00
_cell.angle_gamma   90.00
#
_symmetry.space_group_name_H-M   'P 1'
#
loop_
_entity.id
_entity.type
_entity.pdbx_description
1 polymer ?
#
loop_
_entity_poly.entity_id
_entity_poly.type
_entity_poly.pdbx_seq_one_letter_code
_entity_poly.pdbx_strand_id
1 'polypeptide(L)'
;MTAPPLFRAAITSSTFLPSQYPFNDRIPELIYSEVVAQANCKSGKDCLDCLRSVDANTLQAINKEISANGFFGTFVFVPVVDGDFIIESPTKLLKRHKINSVLLSVTNSFEGASLVNQSTASTVDVSEYISQLFPNIKANAIKAAVALYADLGTNIFQVNAIMGESIFICPTQLLMKAVGKSAYKENLRYRPVYMGRT
;
A
#
# COMPACT_ATOMS: atom_id res chain seq x y z
N MET A 1 22.63 -3.78 7.50
CA MET A 1 22.12 -5.07 8.00
C MET A 1 22.52 -5.19 9.45
N THR A 2 21.73 -5.89 10.26
CA THR A 2 22.03 -6.09 11.68
C THR A 2 23.31 -6.93 11.86
N ALA A 3 23.99 -6.74 12.98
CA ALA A 3 25.10 -7.57 13.41
C ALA A 3 24.80 -8.08 14.83
N PRO A 4 24.56 -9.39 15.03
CA PRO A 4 24.52 -10.47 14.02
C PRO A 4 23.29 -10.39 13.07
N PRO A 5 23.32 -11.09 11.92
CA PRO A 5 22.15 -11.21 11.04
C PRO A 5 20.97 -11.90 11.74
N LEU A 6 19.77 -11.34 11.64
CA LEU A 6 18.54 -11.94 12.20
C LEU A 6 17.91 -13.01 11.30
N PHE A 7 18.28 -13.03 10.01
CA PHE A 7 17.81 -14.00 9.01
C PHE A 7 18.90 -14.23 7.96
N ARG A 8 18.77 -15.33 7.21
CA ARG A 8 19.71 -15.72 6.13
C ARG A 8 19.14 -15.59 4.71
N ALA A 9 17.81 -15.56 4.59
CA ALA A 9 17.08 -15.46 3.34
C ALA A 9 15.67 -14.92 3.62
N ALA A 10 15.00 -14.40 2.59
CA ALA A 10 13.63 -13.92 2.66
C ALA A 10 12.77 -14.54 1.56
N ILE A 11 11.50 -14.78 1.87
CA ILE A 11 10.46 -15.09 0.88
C ILE A 11 9.41 -14.00 0.97
N THR A 12 9.03 -13.41 -0.17
CA THR A 12 7.93 -12.43 -0.24
C THR A 12 6.84 -12.97 -1.15
N SER A 13 5.61 -13.11 -0.65
CA SER A 13 4.44 -13.43 -1.47
C SER A 13 3.61 -12.15 -1.64
N SER A 14 3.51 -11.66 -2.87
CA SER A 14 2.81 -10.42 -3.23
C SER A 14 3.33 -9.21 -2.47
N THR A 15 4.58 -8.79 -2.74
CA THR A 15 5.22 -7.64 -2.06
C THR A 15 4.34 -6.40 -2.14
N PHE A 16 3.72 -6.02 -1.04
CA PHE A 16 2.82 -4.89 -0.93
C PHE A 16 3.59 -3.62 -0.55
N LEU A 17 3.55 -2.60 -1.40
CA LEU A 17 4.21 -1.31 -1.13
C LEU A 17 3.25 -0.15 -1.44
N PRO A 18 2.36 0.21 -0.49
CA PRO A 18 1.51 1.37 -0.62
C PRO A 18 2.32 2.67 -0.46
N SER A 19 1.65 3.82 -0.63
CA SER A 19 2.23 5.11 -0.28
C SER A 19 2.69 5.12 1.18
N GLN A 20 3.97 5.38 1.42
CA GLN A 20 4.54 5.51 2.76
C GLN A 20 5.06 6.93 2.95
N TYR A 21 4.48 7.62 3.93
CA TYR A 21 4.78 8.99 4.29
C TYR A 21 5.64 9.05 5.56
N PRO A 22 6.38 10.14 5.82
CA PRO A 22 6.88 10.45 7.15
C PRO A 22 5.76 10.37 8.20
N PHE A 23 6.07 9.91 9.41
CA PHE A 23 5.07 9.74 10.48
C PHE A 23 4.32 11.03 10.82
N ASN A 24 4.95 12.18 10.63
CA ASN A 24 4.43 13.52 10.88
C ASN A 24 4.01 14.26 9.59
N ASP A 25 3.86 13.55 8.47
CA ASP A 25 3.33 14.12 7.24
C ASP A 25 1.82 14.39 7.38
N ARG A 26 1.29 15.23 6.49
CA ARG A 26 -0.14 15.62 6.46
C ARG A 26 -1.08 14.40 6.50
N ILE A 27 -0.77 13.32 5.77
CA ILE A 27 -1.68 12.17 5.67
C ILE A 27 -1.80 11.39 7.00
N PRO A 28 -0.71 10.89 7.62
CA PRO A 28 -0.80 10.25 8.94
C PRO A 28 -1.36 11.16 10.04
N GLU A 29 -1.00 12.45 10.05
CA GLU A 29 -1.52 13.40 11.06
C GLU A 29 -3.03 13.65 10.92
N LEU A 30 -3.56 13.68 9.69
CA LEU A 30 -5.00 13.75 9.46
C LEU A 30 -5.72 12.49 9.98
N ILE A 31 -5.16 11.31 9.74
CA ILE A 31 -5.71 10.04 10.23
C ILE A 31 -5.70 10.02 11.77
N TYR A 32 -4.59 10.41 12.40
CA TYR A 32 -4.48 10.50 13.86
C TYR A 32 -5.49 11.49 14.44
N SER A 33 -5.63 12.67 13.82
CA SER A 33 -6.59 13.69 14.23
C SER A 33 -8.03 13.19 14.16
N GLU A 34 -8.37 12.39 13.15
CA GLU A 34 -9.69 11.79 13.01
C GLU A 34 -9.96 10.74 14.11
N VAL A 35 -8.96 9.91 14.44
CA VAL A 35 -9.08 8.96 15.56
C VAL A 35 -9.31 9.71 16.88
N VAL A 36 -8.50 10.74 17.17
CA VAL A 36 -8.67 11.59 18.36
C VAL A 36 -10.05 12.24 18.37
N ALA A 37 -10.53 12.66 17.21
CA ALA A 37 -11.81 13.32 17.07
C ALA A 37 -12.99 12.40 17.39
N GLN A 38 -13.03 11.21 16.79
CA GLN A 38 -14.10 10.24 16.99
C GLN A 38 -14.07 9.61 18.38
N ALA A 39 -12.88 9.50 18.99
CA ALA A 39 -12.70 9.03 20.36
C ALA A 39 -13.07 10.08 21.43
N ASN A 40 -13.49 11.28 21.02
CA ASN A 40 -13.75 12.42 21.92
C ASN A 40 -12.53 12.79 22.81
N CYS A 41 -11.32 12.62 22.28
CA CYS A 41 -10.06 12.91 22.97
C CYS A 41 -9.48 14.30 22.62
N LYS A 42 -10.31 15.21 22.11
CA LYS A 42 -9.89 16.54 21.60
C LYS A 42 -9.41 17.52 22.68
N SER A 43 -9.48 17.20 23.96
CA SER A 43 -9.43 18.17 25.07
C SER A 43 -8.49 17.79 26.21
N GLY A 44 -7.22 17.49 25.93
CA GLY A 44 -6.21 17.22 26.96
C GLY A 44 -4.80 17.65 26.56
N LYS A 45 -3.94 17.86 27.56
CA LYS A 45 -2.48 18.05 27.37
C LYS A 45 -1.80 16.81 26.78
N ASP A 46 -2.48 15.67 26.73
CA ASP A 46 -2.00 14.42 26.13
C ASP A 46 -3.16 13.64 25.47
N CYS A 47 -3.36 13.83 24.17
CA CYS A 47 -4.38 13.11 23.39
C CYS A 47 -4.15 11.60 23.39
N LEU A 48 -2.90 11.15 23.47
CA LEU A 48 -2.55 9.74 23.39
C LEU A 48 -2.89 9.01 24.70
N ASP A 49 -2.69 9.65 25.85
CA ASP A 49 -3.14 9.11 27.13
C ASP A 49 -4.67 8.97 27.20
N CYS A 50 -5.40 9.93 26.63
CA CYS A 50 -6.86 9.77 26.48
C CYS A 50 -7.18 8.53 25.63
N LEU A 51 -6.59 8.39 24.44
CA LEU A 51 -6.82 7.24 23.55
C LEU A 51 -6.52 5.89 24.24
N ARG A 52 -5.48 5.83 25.09
CA ARG A 52 -5.13 4.62 25.85
C ARG A 52 -6.17 4.22 26.90
N SER A 53 -7.02 5.15 27.34
CA SER A 53 -8.11 4.90 28.30
C SER A 53 -9.45 4.55 27.65
N VAL A 54 -9.57 4.73 26.32
CA VAL A 54 -10.74 4.35 25.55
C VAL A 54 -10.82 2.83 25.44
N ASP A 55 -12.02 2.27 25.57
CA ASP A 55 -12.22 0.84 25.45
C ASP A 55 -11.96 0.34 24.01
N ALA A 56 -11.50 -0.90 23.90
CA ALA A 56 -11.10 -1.47 22.62
C ALA A 56 -12.26 -1.59 21.60
N ASN A 57 -13.51 -1.74 22.06
CA ASN A 57 -14.66 -1.84 21.15
C ASN A 57 -14.96 -0.50 20.48
N THR A 58 -14.85 0.60 21.24
CA THR A 58 -14.95 1.96 20.70
C THR A 58 -13.83 2.23 19.69
N LEU A 59 -12.57 1.91 20.02
CA LEU A 59 -11.45 2.07 19.08
C LEU A 59 -11.62 1.22 17.81
N GLN A 60 -12.16 0.01 17.93
CA GLN A 60 -12.45 -0.86 16.78
C GLN A 60 -13.57 -0.30 15.90
N ALA A 61 -14.61 0.31 16.48
CA ALA A 61 -15.67 0.97 15.74
C ALA A 61 -15.13 2.16 14.92
N ILE A 62 -14.32 3.01 15.57
CA ILE A 62 -13.62 4.15 14.93
C ILE A 62 -12.73 3.65 13.79
N ASN A 63 -11.90 2.63 14.04
CA ASN A 63 -11.02 2.04 13.04
C ASN A 63 -11.81 1.54 11.80
N LYS A 64 -12.95 0.88 12.02
CA LYS A 64 -13.82 0.38 10.94
C LYS A 64 -14.39 1.55 10.12
N GLU A 65 -14.88 2.59 10.78
CA GLU A 65 -15.45 3.76 10.11
C GLU A 65 -14.41 4.50 9.27
N ILE A 66 -13.26 4.83 9.87
CA ILE A 66 -12.14 5.49 9.18
C ILE A 66 -11.68 4.65 7.98
N SER A 67 -11.53 3.34 8.16
CA SER A 67 -11.13 2.43 7.07
C SER A 67 -12.15 2.36 5.95
N ALA A 68 -13.45 2.38 6.27
CA ALA A 68 -14.54 2.36 5.28
C ALA A 68 -14.63 3.66 4.48
N ASN A 69 -14.22 4.79 5.06
CA ASN A 69 -14.15 6.09 4.39
C ASN A 69 -12.87 6.25 3.54
N GLY A 70 -11.91 5.34 3.68
CA GLY A 70 -10.73 5.29 2.82
C GLY A 70 -11.06 4.92 1.38
N PHE A 71 -10.15 5.22 0.46
CA PHE A 71 -10.32 4.83 -0.95
C PHE A 71 -10.36 3.30 -1.08
N PHE A 72 -11.36 2.76 -1.78
CA PHE A 72 -11.59 1.32 -1.87
C PHE A 72 -10.34 0.56 -2.33
N GLY A 73 -10.02 -0.54 -1.64
CA GLY A 73 -8.86 -1.38 -1.95
C GLY A 73 -7.52 -0.81 -1.46
N THR A 74 -7.54 0.33 -0.77
CA THR A 74 -6.39 0.85 -0.01
C THR A 74 -6.56 0.59 1.49
N PHE A 75 -5.49 0.84 2.25
CA PHE A 75 -5.46 0.68 3.70
C PHE A 75 -5.08 2.02 4.32
N VAL A 76 -5.86 2.46 5.30
CA VAL A 76 -5.65 3.76 5.95
C VAL A 76 -4.47 3.71 6.92
N PHE A 77 -4.38 2.65 7.72
CA PHE A 77 -3.27 2.42 8.63
C PHE A 77 -2.20 1.56 7.94
N VAL A 78 -1.11 2.20 7.51
CA VAL A 78 0.05 1.56 6.86
C VAL A 78 1.35 1.99 7.55
N PRO A 79 2.46 1.25 7.36
CA PRO A 79 3.75 1.67 7.91
C PRO A 79 4.17 3.07 7.41
N VAL A 80 4.76 3.85 8.31
CA VAL A 80 5.28 5.21 8.05
C VAL A 80 6.80 5.25 8.17
N VAL A 81 7.43 6.27 7.59
CA VAL A 81 8.85 6.57 7.81
C VAL A 81 8.99 7.24 9.19
N ASP A 82 9.51 6.51 10.17
CA ASP A 82 9.63 6.93 11.57
C ASP A 82 11.03 7.48 11.91
N GLY A 83 12.02 7.28 11.04
CA GLY A 83 13.40 7.70 11.29
C GLY A 83 14.21 6.74 12.17
N ASP A 84 13.62 5.62 12.60
CA ASP A 84 14.27 4.58 13.40
C ASP A 84 14.20 3.22 12.67
N PHE A 85 13.06 2.52 12.74
CA PHE A 85 12.89 1.24 12.07
C PHE A 85 12.79 1.41 10.56
N ILE A 86 11.96 2.35 10.09
CA ILE A 86 11.87 2.80 8.70
C ILE A 86 12.50 4.18 8.63
N ILE A 87 13.82 4.18 8.42
CA ILE A 87 14.66 5.37 8.36
C ILE A 87 14.39 6.24 7.12
N GLU A 88 13.90 5.65 6.03
CA GLU A 88 13.60 6.35 4.77
C GLU A 88 12.59 5.55 3.93
N SER A 89 11.91 6.21 2.99
CA SER A 89 11.02 5.56 2.02
C SER A 89 11.68 4.30 1.41
N PRO A 90 11.03 3.12 1.49
CA PRO A 90 11.58 1.89 0.93
C PRO A 90 11.90 2.00 -0.55
N THR A 91 11.13 2.76 -1.32
CA THR A 91 11.42 2.98 -2.75
C THR A 91 12.80 3.63 -2.97
N LYS A 92 13.23 4.54 -2.08
CA LYS A 92 14.57 5.15 -2.12
C LYS A 92 15.64 4.16 -1.66
N LEU A 93 15.37 3.38 -0.61
CA LEU A 93 16.29 2.37 -0.10
C LEU A 93 16.56 1.27 -1.13
N LEU A 94 15.51 0.75 -1.77
CA LEU A 94 15.63 -0.30 -2.78
C LEU A 94 16.42 0.16 -4.01
N LYS A 95 16.28 1.43 -4.42
CA LYS A 95 17.07 2.02 -5.51
C LYS A 95 18.58 2.09 -5.23
N ARG A 96 19.01 1.92 -3.98
CA ARG A 96 20.45 1.91 -3.63
C ARG A 96 21.12 0.56 -3.86
N HIS A 97 20.36 -0.50 -4.13
CA HIS A 97 20.89 -1.85 -4.39
C HIS A 97 21.80 -2.39 -3.26
N LYS A 98 21.44 -2.15 -1.99
CA LYS A 98 22.26 -2.52 -0.82
C LYS A 98 21.73 -3.72 -0.03
N ILE A 99 20.86 -4.56 -0.62
CA ILE A 99 20.32 -5.74 0.08
C ILE A 99 21.18 -6.96 -0.24
N ASN A 100 22.07 -7.31 0.69
CA ASN A 100 22.89 -8.52 0.66
C ASN A 100 22.18 -9.72 1.32
N SER A 101 21.15 -10.27 0.68
CA SER A 101 20.40 -11.45 1.14
C SER A 101 20.00 -12.33 -0.03
N VAL A 102 19.65 -13.59 0.24
CA VAL A 102 18.92 -14.43 -0.73
C VAL A 102 17.44 -14.08 -0.67
N LEU A 103 16.78 -13.96 -1.82
CA LEU A 103 15.36 -13.59 -1.94
C LEU A 103 14.64 -14.52 -2.91
N LEU A 104 13.48 -15.04 -2.50
CA LEU A 104 12.48 -15.60 -3.40
C LEU A 104 11.22 -14.72 -3.35
N SER A 105 10.79 -14.18 -4.48
CA SER A 105 9.57 -13.38 -4.56
C SER A 105 8.51 -14.03 -5.44
N VAL A 106 7.28 -14.07 -4.96
CA VAL A 106 6.12 -14.63 -5.65
C VAL A 106 5.13 -13.49 -5.92
N THR A 107 4.56 -13.45 -7.12
CA THR A 107 3.47 -12.51 -7.47
C THR A 107 2.34 -13.26 -8.15
N ASN A 108 1.10 -12.78 -8.02
CA ASN A 108 0.02 -13.18 -8.91
C ASN A 108 0.03 -12.33 -10.19
N SER A 109 -0.55 -12.85 -11.28
CA SER A 109 -0.66 -12.08 -12.52
C SER A 109 -1.67 -10.93 -12.46
N PHE A 110 -2.64 -10.99 -11.55
CA PHE A 110 -3.73 -10.00 -11.42
C PHE A 110 -3.89 -9.51 -9.98
N GLU A 111 -2.81 -9.04 -9.36
CA GLU A 111 -2.80 -8.62 -7.94
C GLU A 111 -3.86 -7.56 -7.61
N GLY A 112 -4.16 -6.66 -8.55
CA GLY A 112 -5.09 -5.56 -8.32
C GLY A 112 -6.58 -5.91 -8.47
N ALA A 113 -6.92 -7.06 -9.04
CA ALA A 113 -8.31 -7.34 -9.44
C ALA A 113 -9.29 -7.37 -8.26
N SER A 114 -8.87 -7.81 -7.08
CA SER A 114 -9.70 -7.83 -5.86
C SER A 114 -9.64 -6.52 -5.06
N LEU A 115 -8.80 -5.57 -5.46
CA LEU A 115 -8.53 -4.30 -4.76
C LEU A 115 -9.05 -3.09 -5.57
N VAL A 116 -9.89 -3.36 -6.56
CA VAL A 116 -10.61 -2.34 -7.32
C VAL A 116 -12.10 -2.65 -7.19
N ASN A 117 -12.91 -1.61 -6.99
CA ASN A 117 -14.35 -1.76 -6.88
C ASN A 117 -14.94 -2.14 -8.25
N GLN A 118 -15.21 -3.43 -8.46
CA GLN A 118 -15.71 -3.91 -9.76
C GLN A 118 -17.11 -3.36 -10.09
N SER A 119 -17.87 -2.86 -9.11
CA SER A 119 -19.17 -2.23 -9.36
C SER A 119 -19.06 -0.91 -10.13
N THR A 120 -17.86 -0.31 -10.24
CA THR A 120 -17.62 0.91 -11.03
C THR A 120 -17.15 0.61 -12.46
N ALA A 121 -17.27 -0.64 -12.94
CA ALA A 121 -16.71 -1.05 -14.22
C ALA A 121 -17.18 -0.21 -15.43
N SER A 122 -18.41 0.29 -15.39
CA SER A 122 -19.00 1.12 -16.45
C SER A 122 -18.74 2.62 -16.30
N THR A 123 -18.25 3.06 -15.14
CA THR A 123 -18.17 4.50 -14.79
C THR A 123 -16.79 4.97 -14.38
N VAL A 124 -15.84 4.06 -14.10
CA VAL A 124 -14.51 4.43 -13.62
C VAL A 124 -13.73 5.23 -14.66
N ASP A 125 -13.25 6.40 -14.24
CA ASP A 125 -12.27 7.19 -14.99
C ASP A 125 -10.85 6.86 -14.51
N VAL A 126 -9.96 6.61 -15.46
CA VAL A 126 -8.59 6.16 -15.16
C VAL A 126 -7.76 7.27 -14.52
N SER A 127 -7.95 8.52 -14.97
CA SER A 127 -7.23 9.68 -14.43
C SER A 127 -7.67 9.98 -13.00
N GLU A 128 -8.98 9.97 -12.74
CA GLU A 128 -9.55 10.14 -11.40
C GLU A 128 -9.08 9.02 -10.46
N TYR A 129 -9.14 7.77 -10.91
CA TYR A 129 -8.66 6.62 -10.13
C TYR A 129 -7.20 6.78 -9.69
N ILE A 130 -6.30 7.19 -10.61
CA ILE A 130 -4.88 7.41 -10.30
C ILE A 130 -4.73 8.53 -9.24
N SER A 131 -5.50 9.61 -9.36
CA SER A 131 -5.46 10.73 -8.42
C SER A 131 -5.92 10.34 -7.01
N GLN A 132 -6.92 9.47 -6.90
CA GLN A 132 -7.42 8.94 -5.63
C GLN A 132 -6.45 7.93 -5.03
N LEU A 133 -5.86 7.06 -5.86
CA LEU A 133 -4.87 6.07 -5.43
C LEU A 133 -3.57 6.73 -4.93
N PHE A 134 -3.17 7.85 -5.54
CA PHE A 134 -1.96 8.60 -5.18
C PHE A 134 -2.24 10.09 -4.94
N PRO A 135 -2.76 10.49 -3.77
CA PRO A 135 -3.25 11.86 -3.51
C PRO A 135 -2.23 12.99 -3.72
N ASN A 136 -0.93 12.69 -3.71
CA ASN A 136 0.15 13.67 -3.89
C ASN A 136 0.79 13.61 -5.30
N ILE A 137 0.23 12.82 -6.23
CA ILE A 137 0.74 12.71 -7.61
C ILE A 137 0.46 13.99 -8.40
N LYS A 138 1.41 14.42 -9.23
CA LYS A 138 1.27 15.63 -10.06
C LYS A 138 0.48 15.34 -11.33
N ALA A 139 -0.26 16.33 -11.83
CA ALA A 139 -1.11 16.20 -13.02
C ALA A 139 -0.36 15.68 -14.27
N ASN A 140 0.90 16.08 -14.48
CA ASN A 140 1.71 15.58 -15.58
C ASN A 140 2.05 14.09 -15.43
N ALA A 141 2.29 13.62 -14.20
CA ALA A 141 2.52 12.20 -13.91
C ALA A 141 1.23 11.38 -14.04
N ILE A 142 0.06 11.93 -13.70
CA ILE A 142 -1.23 11.30 -13.98
C ILE A 142 -1.40 11.09 -15.48
N LYS A 143 -1.20 12.15 -16.28
CA LYS A 143 -1.32 12.06 -17.75
C LYS A 143 -0.36 11.02 -18.33
N ALA A 144 0.87 10.97 -17.84
CA ALA A 144 1.85 9.96 -18.26
C ALA A 144 1.41 8.55 -17.86
N ALA A 145 0.89 8.36 -16.65
CA ALA A 145 0.36 7.07 -16.20
C ALA A 145 -0.84 6.63 -17.03
N VAL A 146 -1.83 7.50 -17.29
CA VAL A 146 -2.98 7.16 -18.18
C VAL A 146 -2.49 6.68 -19.55
N ALA A 147 -1.50 7.35 -20.14
CA ALA A 147 -0.93 6.96 -21.43
C ALA A 147 -0.24 5.57 -21.40
N LEU A 148 0.37 5.18 -20.27
CA LEU A 148 1.03 3.87 -20.14
C LEU A 148 0.06 2.68 -20.16
N TYR A 149 -1.21 2.88 -19.74
CA TYR A 149 -2.20 1.80 -19.64
C TYR A 149 -3.31 1.89 -20.70
N ALA A 150 -3.31 2.91 -21.57
CA ALA A 150 -4.39 3.20 -22.51
C ALA A 150 -4.73 2.04 -23.47
N ASP A 151 -3.72 1.24 -23.86
CA ASP A 151 -3.87 0.16 -24.84
C ASP A 151 -4.33 -1.18 -24.22
N LEU A 152 -4.60 -1.21 -22.91
CA LEU A 152 -5.00 -2.44 -22.20
C LEU A 152 -6.51 -2.74 -22.28
N GLY A 153 -7.29 -1.94 -23.00
CA GLY A 153 -8.72 -2.17 -23.19
C GLY A 153 -9.60 -1.34 -22.24
N THR A 154 -10.56 -1.98 -21.57
CA THR A 154 -11.57 -1.26 -20.77
C THR A 154 -10.97 -0.53 -19.57
N ASN A 155 -11.54 0.61 -19.18
CA ASN A 155 -11.05 1.40 -18.04
C ASN A 155 -10.92 0.57 -16.75
N ILE A 156 -11.87 -0.34 -16.48
CA ILE A 156 -11.80 -1.23 -15.32
C ILE A 156 -10.58 -2.15 -15.35
N PHE A 157 -10.23 -2.68 -16.53
CA PHE A 157 -9.03 -3.50 -16.69
C PHE A 157 -7.76 -2.66 -16.51
N GLN A 158 -7.75 -1.42 -17.01
CA GLN A 158 -6.64 -0.49 -16.82
C GLN A 158 -6.41 -0.19 -15.34
N VAL A 159 -7.46 0.12 -14.56
CA VAL A 159 -7.29 0.41 -13.12
C VAL A 159 -6.93 -0.83 -12.29
N ASN A 160 -7.42 -2.03 -12.68
CA ASN A 160 -6.96 -3.31 -12.10
C ASN A 160 -5.45 -3.51 -12.32
N ALA A 161 -4.96 -3.21 -13.53
CA ALA A 161 -3.54 -3.27 -13.86
C ALA A 161 -2.74 -2.20 -13.10
N ILE A 162 -3.21 -0.96 -13.04
CA ILE A 162 -2.57 0.13 -12.28
C ILE A 162 -2.42 -0.26 -10.81
N MET A 163 -3.49 -0.73 -10.15
CA MET A 163 -3.43 -1.17 -8.76
C MET A 163 -2.43 -2.31 -8.58
N GLY A 164 -2.54 -3.36 -9.39
CA GLY A 164 -1.66 -4.53 -9.28
C GLY A 164 -0.19 -4.20 -9.54
N GLU A 165 0.09 -3.41 -10.58
CA GLU A 165 1.46 -3.08 -10.97
C GLU A 165 2.11 -2.08 -10.04
N SER A 166 1.41 -0.99 -9.70
CA SER A 166 2.01 0.08 -8.89
C SER A 166 2.20 -0.29 -7.42
N ILE A 167 1.35 -1.18 -6.88
CA ILE A 167 1.34 -1.52 -5.45
C ILE A 167 1.98 -2.89 -5.16
N PHE A 168 2.01 -3.82 -6.13
CA PHE A 168 2.51 -5.19 -5.89
C PHE A 168 3.62 -5.62 -6.86
N ILE A 169 3.34 -5.64 -8.18
CA ILE A 169 4.22 -6.27 -9.16
C ILE A 169 5.50 -5.45 -9.36
N CYS A 170 5.40 -4.14 -9.60
CA CYS A 170 6.58 -3.28 -9.76
C CYS A 170 7.39 -3.14 -8.46
N PRO A 171 6.77 -3.02 -7.27
CA PRO A 171 7.50 -3.12 -6.00
C PRO A 171 8.27 -4.44 -5.84
N THR A 172 7.68 -5.57 -6.23
CA THR A 172 8.40 -6.85 -6.25
C THR A 172 9.62 -6.79 -7.18
N GLN A 173 9.46 -6.25 -8.38
CA GLN A 173 10.59 -6.09 -9.32
C GLN A 173 11.67 -5.15 -8.77
N LEU A 174 11.28 -4.07 -8.09
CA LEU A 174 12.20 -3.13 -7.47
C LEU A 174 13.00 -3.81 -6.35
N LEU A 175 12.33 -4.62 -5.51
CA LEU A 175 12.97 -5.41 -4.47
C LEU A 175 13.96 -6.43 -5.06
N MET A 176 13.56 -7.16 -6.09
CA MET A 176 14.44 -8.10 -6.79
C MET A 176 15.69 -7.42 -7.35
N LYS A 177 15.51 -6.27 -8.01
CA LYS A 177 16.63 -5.47 -8.53
C LYS A 177 17.56 -5.00 -7.40
N ALA A 178 17.02 -4.69 -6.23
CA ALA A 178 17.80 -4.25 -5.07
C ALA A 178 18.68 -5.38 -4.48
N VAL A 179 18.24 -6.64 -4.60
CA VAL A 179 18.98 -7.84 -4.18
C VAL A 179 19.96 -8.32 -5.27
N GLY A 180 19.61 -8.17 -6.54
CA GLY A 180 20.46 -8.53 -7.66
C GLY A 180 20.50 -10.04 -7.92
N LYS A 181 21.70 -10.62 -8.03
CA LYS A 181 21.91 -12.00 -8.51
C LYS A 181 21.32 -13.09 -7.61
N SER A 182 21.06 -12.78 -6.34
CA SER A 182 20.50 -13.71 -5.35
C SER A 182 18.97 -13.61 -5.23
N ALA A 183 18.30 -12.99 -6.22
CA ALA A 183 16.85 -12.89 -6.30
C ALA A 183 16.26 -13.89 -7.30
N TYR A 184 15.25 -14.63 -6.87
CA TYR A 184 14.47 -15.58 -7.66
C TYR A 184 13.01 -15.13 -7.70
N LYS A 185 12.30 -15.39 -8.79
CA LYS A 185 10.89 -15.01 -8.95
C LYS A 185 10.02 -16.16 -9.43
N GLU A 186 8.84 -16.24 -8.85
CA GLU A 186 7.73 -17.05 -9.33
C GLU A 186 6.52 -16.16 -9.67
N ASN A 187 5.77 -16.50 -10.72
CA ASN A 187 4.53 -15.81 -11.08
C ASN A 187 3.37 -16.80 -11.18
N LEU A 188 2.43 -16.70 -10.26
CA LEU A 188 1.23 -17.52 -10.23
C LEU A 188 0.20 -16.99 -11.23
N ARG A 189 -0.15 -17.85 -12.19
CA ARG A 189 -1.15 -17.60 -13.25
C ARG A 189 -2.48 -18.31 -13.03
N TYR A 190 -2.70 -18.84 -11.82
CA TYR A 190 -3.94 -19.55 -11.49
C TYR A 190 -5.09 -18.57 -11.29
N ARG A 191 -6.28 -18.91 -11.79
CA ARG A 191 -7.51 -18.17 -11.47
C ARG A 191 -7.78 -18.29 -9.96
N PRO A 192 -8.10 -17.21 -9.24
CA PRO A 192 -8.52 -17.32 -7.85
C PRO A 192 -9.77 -18.21 -7.78
N VAL A 193 -9.67 -19.31 -7.03
CA VAL A 193 -10.86 -20.04 -6.58
C VAL A 193 -11.38 -19.26 -5.38
N TYR A 194 -12.36 -18.39 -5.60
CA TYR A 194 -13.12 -17.85 -4.49
C TYR A 194 -13.91 -19.03 -3.89
N MET A 195 -13.42 -19.60 -2.78
CA MET A 195 -14.28 -20.42 -1.93
C MET A 195 -15.35 -19.47 -1.40
N GLY A 196 -16.53 -19.53 -2.04
CA GLY A 196 -17.68 -18.73 -1.66
C GLY A 196 -17.94 -18.92 -0.16
N ARG A 197 -18.07 -17.81 0.56
CA ARG A 197 -18.76 -17.84 1.84
C ARG A 197 -20.22 -18.15 1.52
N THR A 198 -20.64 -19.36 1.89
CA THR A 198 -22.04 -19.73 2.10
C THR A 198 -22.71 -18.78 3.08
#